data_AF-R5P589-F1
#
_entry.id   AF-R5P589-F1
#
_cell.length_a   1.000
_cell.length_b   1.000
_cell.length_c   1.000
_cell.angle_alpha   90.00
_cell.angle_beta   90.00
_cell.angle_gamma   90.00
#
_symmetry.space_group_name_H-M   'P 1'
#
loop_
_entity.id
_entity.type
_entity.pdbx_description
1 polymer ?
#
loop_
_entity_poly.entity_id
_entity_poly.type
_entity_poly.pdbx_seq_one_letter_code
_entity_poly.pdbx_strand_id
1 'polypeptide(L)'
;MKTNLQIVYITFVITMLSVFHMQAQTDIIDWESSFQTIEDVDEEEVENLEMQYEELSDLIEHKIDINSATREDLLRLPFLSNQQVMDIMEYMYHYGSMKSLAELAMIRSIDYETRQLLAQCLFVGDKNEEKKFPSLYNIAKYGKHQIIATGHIPCYDHKGDKWGYLGYNYKHWIKYEFKYGKWIKAGVMMSQDAGEPFFAGKNKCGYDYMSPYMLIKDLGKVKTLAIGRYKARFGMGLVMNNSFSMGKQASLASIGRVSRGLYAHASRQEGNYMQGIGATVETIHNLDVTGFLSYRKIDATINSDDNSISTILKTGYHRSATEMLRRRNASQAIM
;
A
#
# COMPACT_ATOMS: atom_id res chain seq x y z
N MET A 1 6.41 -40.58 -36.33
CA MET A 1 6.01 -39.31 -37.00
C MET A 1 4.78 -38.64 -36.33
N LYS A 2 4.72 -38.59 -34.99
CA LYS A 2 3.59 -37.96 -34.23
C LYS A 2 4.05 -36.96 -33.16
N THR A 3 5.35 -36.83 -32.91
CA THR A 3 5.92 -35.99 -31.84
C THR A 3 6.16 -34.53 -32.24
N ASN A 4 6.27 -34.21 -33.54
CA ASN A 4 6.50 -32.83 -33.98
C ASN A 4 5.22 -31.98 -34.02
N LEU A 5 4.02 -32.59 -34.04
CA LEU A 5 2.77 -31.82 -34.13
C LEU A 5 2.38 -31.19 -32.78
N GLN A 6 2.64 -31.87 -31.65
CA GLN A 6 2.28 -31.35 -30.32
C GLN A 6 3.17 -30.17 -29.87
N ILE A 7 4.45 -30.18 -30.25
CA ILE A 7 5.38 -29.08 -29.90
C ILE A 7 4.99 -27.79 -30.64
N VAL A 8 4.52 -27.91 -31.89
CA VAL A 8 4.04 -26.75 -32.68
C VAL A 8 2.76 -26.15 -32.12
N TYR A 9 1.84 -26.96 -31.57
CA TYR A 9 0.64 -26.45 -30.91
C TYR A 9 0.94 -25.74 -29.59
N ILE A 10 1.91 -26.22 -28.81
CA ILE A 10 2.31 -25.58 -27.54
C ILE A 10 3.00 -24.24 -27.79
N THR A 11 3.87 -24.15 -28.80
CA THR A 11 4.49 -22.86 -29.17
C THR A 11 3.50 -21.88 -29.79
N PHE A 12 2.50 -22.35 -30.55
CA PHE A 12 1.46 -21.49 -31.13
C PHE A 12 0.49 -20.94 -30.09
N VAL A 13 0.22 -21.67 -28.99
CA VAL A 13 -0.60 -21.18 -27.88
C VAL A 13 0.14 -20.15 -27.03
N ILE A 14 1.47 -20.27 -26.89
CA ILE A 14 2.30 -19.30 -26.16
C ILE A 14 2.43 -17.97 -26.91
N THR A 15 2.49 -17.99 -28.26
CA THR A 15 2.55 -16.76 -29.07
C THR A 15 1.20 -16.07 -29.27
N MET A 16 0.07 -16.78 -29.11
CA MET A 16 -1.27 -16.17 -29.10
C MET A 16 -1.63 -15.46 -27.78
N LEU A 17 -0.91 -15.76 -26.70
CA LEU A 17 -1.07 -15.07 -25.39
C LEU A 17 -0.22 -13.80 -25.24
N SER A 18 0.68 -13.50 -26.20
CA SER A 18 1.59 -12.35 -26.14
C SER A 18 1.06 -11.09 -26.84
N VAL A 19 -0.21 -11.03 -27.23
CA VAL A 19 -0.83 -9.81 -27.80
C VAL A 19 -1.77 -9.18 -26.79
N PHE A 20 -1.24 -8.88 -25.60
CA PHE A 20 -1.76 -7.77 -24.80
C PHE A 20 -1.00 -6.53 -25.26
N HIS A 21 -1.71 -5.61 -25.91
CA HIS A 21 -1.19 -4.27 -26.14
C HIS A 21 -0.98 -3.61 -24.78
N MET A 22 0.23 -3.71 -24.22
CA MET A 22 0.69 -2.80 -23.18
C MET A 22 0.95 -1.45 -23.83
N GLN A 23 -0.07 -0.59 -23.85
CA GLN A 23 0.20 0.85 -23.88
C GLN A 23 0.57 1.27 -22.47
N ALA A 24 1.87 1.27 -22.18
CA ALA A 24 2.42 1.99 -21.05
C ALA A 24 3.21 3.18 -21.60
N GLN A 25 2.49 4.21 -22.01
CA GLN A 25 3.06 5.53 -22.24
C GLN A 25 2.06 6.56 -21.72
N THR A 26 2.06 6.71 -20.40
CA THR A 26 1.57 7.93 -19.76
C THR A 26 2.76 8.87 -19.66
N ASP A 27 2.59 10.11 -20.12
CA ASP A 27 3.49 11.23 -19.83
C ASP A 27 3.52 11.45 -18.32
N ILE A 28 4.31 10.64 -17.63
CA ILE A 28 4.64 10.79 -16.23
C ILE A 28 5.71 11.87 -16.21
N ILE A 29 5.35 13.06 -15.75
CA ILE A 29 6.34 14.03 -15.25
C ILE A 29 7.26 13.25 -14.32
N ASP A 30 8.56 13.33 -14.58
CA ASP A 30 9.65 12.58 -13.96
C ASP A 30 9.76 12.86 -12.45
N TRP A 31 8.76 12.40 -11.69
CA TRP A 31 8.80 12.38 -10.23
C TRP A 31 9.78 11.32 -9.76
N GLU A 32 10.05 10.30 -10.60
CA GLU A 32 10.99 9.21 -10.34
C GLU A 32 12.43 9.71 -10.22
N SER A 33 12.85 10.72 -11.00
CA SER A 33 14.16 11.36 -10.82
C SER A 33 14.31 12.13 -9.50
N SER A 34 13.21 12.57 -8.87
CA SER A 34 13.27 13.16 -7.52
C SER A 34 13.61 12.11 -6.44
N PHE A 35 13.53 10.81 -6.77
CA PHE A 35 13.88 9.69 -5.90
C PHE A 35 15.25 9.06 -6.23
N GLN A 36 15.89 9.40 -7.35
CA GLN A 36 17.10 8.72 -7.85
C GLN A 36 18.44 9.13 -7.21
N THR A 37 18.46 9.95 -6.16
CA THR A 37 19.69 10.24 -5.40
C THR A 37 19.99 9.07 -4.45
N ILE A 38 20.36 7.91 -5.00
CA ILE A 38 20.62 6.65 -4.28
C ILE A 38 22.08 6.23 -4.54
N GLU A 39 23.04 7.02 -4.05
CA GLU A 39 24.44 6.55 -4.04
C GLU A 39 25.01 6.35 -2.63
N ASP A 40 24.41 6.88 -1.55
CA ASP A 40 24.89 6.69 -0.17
C ASP A 40 23.74 6.70 0.86
N VAL A 41 22.91 5.65 0.89
CA VAL A 41 21.71 5.57 1.73
C VAL A 41 21.69 4.24 2.50
N ASP A 42 21.50 4.28 3.82
CA ASP A 42 21.46 3.09 4.69
C ASP A 42 20.30 2.13 4.30
N GLU A 43 20.43 0.83 4.56
CA GLU A 43 19.40 -0.19 4.19
C GLU A 43 17.99 0.16 4.73
N GLU A 44 17.90 0.76 5.91
CA GLU A 44 16.63 1.21 6.51
C GLU A 44 16.03 2.39 5.74
N GLU A 45 16.84 3.30 5.19
CA GLU A 45 16.38 4.40 4.34
C GLU A 45 15.91 3.91 2.96
N VAL A 46 16.53 2.85 2.40
CA VAL A 46 16.07 2.22 1.16
C VAL A 46 14.66 1.61 1.31
N GLU A 47 14.43 0.85 2.38
CA GLU A 47 13.11 0.26 2.66
C GLU A 47 12.03 1.35 2.88
N ASN A 48 12.43 2.48 3.47
CA ASN A 48 11.56 3.64 3.66
C ASN A 48 11.23 4.37 2.33
N LEU A 49 12.18 4.45 1.40
CA LEU A 49 11.96 5.03 0.07
C LEU A 49 11.01 4.17 -0.77
N GLU A 50 11.17 2.83 -0.74
CA GLU A 50 10.26 1.91 -1.42
C GLU A 50 8.82 2.05 -0.94
N MET A 51 8.59 2.22 0.37
CA MET A 51 7.24 2.43 0.91
C MET A 51 6.61 3.73 0.40
N GLN A 52 7.37 4.80 0.32
CA GLN A 52 6.89 6.10 -0.17
C GLN A 52 6.54 6.02 -1.65
N TYR A 53 7.40 5.38 -2.43
CA TYR A 53 7.18 5.10 -3.84
C TYR A 53 5.88 4.31 -4.03
N GLU A 54 5.66 3.23 -3.26
CA GLU A 54 4.43 2.45 -3.33
C GLU A 54 3.17 3.25 -2.94
N GLU A 55 3.22 4.07 -1.87
CA GLU A 55 2.08 4.90 -1.46
C GLU A 55 1.74 5.98 -2.49
N LEU A 56 2.75 6.63 -3.09
CA LEU A 56 2.57 7.63 -4.14
C LEU A 56 2.11 7.01 -5.46
N SER A 57 2.71 5.88 -5.86
CA SER A 57 2.30 5.13 -7.04
C SER A 57 0.84 4.70 -6.94
N ASP A 58 0.40 4.21 -5.78
CA ASP A 58 -1.03 3.89 -5.54
C ASP A 58 -1.92 5.13 -5.67
N LEU A 59 -1.49 6.31 -5.20
CA LEU A 59 -2.25 7.57 -5.32
C LEU A 59 -2.32 8.08 -6.77
N ILE A 60 -1.24 7.96 -7.55
CA ILE A 60 -1.19 8.39 -8.95
C ILE A 60 -2.05 7.47 -9.82
N GLU A 61 -1.93 6.16 -9.61
CA GLU A 61 -2.74 5.17 -10.31
C GLU A 61 -4.23 5.29 -9.92
N HIS A 62 -4.50 5.75 -8.69
CA HIS A 62 -5.84 5.89 -8.14
C HIS A 62 -6.11 7.32 -7.68
N LYS A 63 -6.25 8.19 -8.68
CA LYS A 63 -6.51 9.62 -8.47
C LYS A 63 -7.71 9.86 -7.56
N ILE A 64 -7.63 10.91 -6.75
CA ILE A 64 -8.69 11.35 -5.84
C ILE A 64 -9.63 12.30 -6.60
N ASP A 65 -10.94 12.09 -6.46
CA ASP A 65 -11.94 13.04 -6.95
C ASP A 65 -11.99 14.25 -6.02
N ILE A 66 -11.54 15.42 -6.48
CA ILE A 66 -11.50 16.62 -5.64
C ILE A 66 -12.87 17.02 -5.10
N ASN A 67 -13.95 16.79 -5.87
CA ASN A 67 -15.30 17.21 -5.51
C ASN A 67 -15.97 16.29 -4.48
N SER A 68 -15.43 15.09 -4.27
CA SER A 68 -15.92 14.13 -3.27
C SER A 68 -14.85 13.75 -2.23
N ALA A 69 -13.68 14.40 -2.28
CA ALA A 69 -12.59 14.20 -1.35
C ALA A 69 -12.95 14.71 0.05
N THR A 70 -12.60 13.93 1.06
CA THR A 70 -12.56 14.40 2.44
C THR A 70 -11.28 15.15 2.73
N ARG A 71 -11.25 15.93 3.82
CA ARG A 71 -10.02 16.56 4.32
C ARG A 71 -8.92 15.52 4.53
N GLU A 72 -9.28 14.35 5.06
CA GLU A 72 -8.38 13.24 5.32
C GLU A 72 -7.82 12.64 4.03
N ASP A 73 -8.60 12.60 2.94
CA ASP A 73 -8.10 12.15 1.63
C ASP A 73 -7.08 13.13 1.05
N LEU A 74 -7.32 14.45 1.14
CA LEU A 74 -6.37 15.47 0.67
C LEU A 74 -5.09 15.50 1.50
N LEU A 75 -5.18 15.26 2.81
CA LEU A 75 -4.02 15.15 3.70
C LEU A 75 -3.10 13.95 3.38
N ARG A 76 -3.56 12.99 2.55
CA ARG A 76 -2.70 11.89 2.07
C ARG A 76 -1.66 12.36 1.07
N LEU A 77 -1.87 13.48 0.38
CA LEU A 77 -0.94 14.00 -0.62
C LEU A 77 0.26 14.62 0.11
N PRO A 78 1.49 14.06 0.01
CA PRO A 78 2.63 14.44 0.85
C PRO A 78 3.28 15.79 0.50
N PHE A 79 2.84 16.44 -0.58
CA PHE A 79 3.27 17.79 -0.95
C PHE A 79 2.31 18.90 -0.48
N LEU A 80 1.07 18.59 -0.05
CA LEU A 80 0.11 19.59 0.46
C LEU A 80 0.22 19.91 1.96
N SER A 81 0.54 21.14 2.31
CA SER A 81 0.46 21.62 3.70
C SER A 81 -0.97 21.62 4.25
N ASN A 82 -1.13 21.62 5.58
CA ASN A 82 -2.44 21.75 6.24
C ASN A 82 -3.20 23.01 5.81
N GLN A 83 -2.48 24.12 5.62
CA GLN A 83 -3.07 25.38 5.17
C GLN A 83 -3.60 25.24 3.75
N GLN A 84 -2.80 24.67 2.82
CA GLN A 84 -3.24 24.42 1.45
C GLN A 84 -4.47 23.51 1.39
N VAL A 85 -4.53 22.45 2.22
CA VAL A 85 -5.73 21.61 2.32
C VAL A 85 -6.93 22.40 2.81
N MET A 86 -6.77 23.25 3.83
CA MET A 86 -7.85 24.09 4.32
C MET A 86 -8.32 25.08 3.26
N ASP A 87 -7.41 25.72 2.53
CA ASP A 87 -7.76 26.68 1.48
C ASP A 87 -8.50 26.01 0.31
N ILE A 88 -8.16 24.76 -0.04
CA ILE A 88 -8.91 23.94 -1.01
C ILE A 88 -10.33 23.66 -0.51
N MET A 89 -10.46 23.23 0.75
CA MET A 89 -11.76 22.95 1.37
C MET A 89 -12.62 24.22 1.46
N GLU A 90 -12.02 25.35 1.82
CA GLU A 90 -12.66 26.66 1.91
C GLU A 90 -13.14 27.13 0.53
N TYR A 91 -12.31 26.99 -0.50
CA TYR A 91 -12.71 27.30 -1.87
C TYR A 91 -13.95 26.50 -2.29
N MET A 92 -13.95 25.18 -2.05
CA MET A 92 -15.11 24.34 -2.37
C MET A 92 -16.36 24.68 -1.55
N TYR A 93 -16.17 25.13 -0.31
CA TYR A 93 -17.26 25.56 0.56
C TYR A 93 -17.93 26.84 0.04
N HIS A 94 -17.15 27.82 -0.41
CA HIS A 94 -17.66 29.11 -0.90
C HIS A 94 -18.18 29.08 -2.34
N TYR A 95 -17.47 28.38 -3.24
CA TYR A 95 -17.76 28.40 -4.68
C TYR A 95 -18.45 27.12 -5.20
N GLY A 96 -18.53 26.07 -4.37
CA GLY A 96 -19.14 24.79 -4.74
C GLY A 96 -18.16 23.82 -5.41
N SER A 97 -18.70 22.86 -6.17
CA SER A 97 -17.88 21.86 -6.87
C SER A 97 -17.03 22.49 -7.96
N MET A 98 -15.73 22.18 -8.00
CA MET A 98 -14.85 22.59 -9.08
C MET A 98 -15.32 21.98 -10.41
N LYS A 99 -15.21 22.75 -11.50
CA LYS A 99 -15.45 22.30 -12.87
C LYS A 99 -14.16 21.90 -13.57
N SER A 100 -13.03 22.49 -13.16
CA SER A 100 -11.71 22.17 -13.68
C SER A 100 -10.63 22.29 -12.61
N LEU A 101 -9.58 21.47 -12.71
CA LEU A 101 -8.38 21.63 -11.87
C LEU A 101 -7.68 22.98 -12.09
N ALA A 102 -7.98 23.69 -13.19
CA ALA A 102 -7.48 25.05 -13.42
C ALA A 102 -7.94 26.03 -12.34
N GLU A 103 -9.08 25.78 -11.68
CA GLU A 103 -9.58 26.60 -10.56
C GLU A 103 -8.65 26.61 -9.35
N LEU A 104 -7.78 25.60 -9.20
CA LEU A 104 -6.74 25.59 -8.16
C LEU A 104 -5.80 26.81 -8.28
N ALA A 105 -5.69 27.43 -9.45
CA ALA A 105 -4.93 28.67 -9.64
C ALA A 105 -5.53 29.88 -8.91
N MET A 106 -6.81 29.82 -8.51
CA MET A 106 -7.47 30.86 -7.74
C MET A 106 -7.12 30.81 -6.25
N ILE A 107 -6.53 29.70 -5.78
CA ILE A 107 -6.14 29.50 -4.39
C ILE A 107 -4.71 30.01 -4.21
N ARG A 108 -4.55 31.12 -3.49
CA ARG A 108 -3.27 31.84 -3.36
C ARG A 108 -2.13 31.02 -2.76
N SER A 109 -2.44 30.05 -1.90
CA SER A 109 -1.44 29.20 -1.26
C SER A 109 -0.91 28.06 -2.15
N ILE A 110 -1.51 27.85 -3.33
CA ILE A 110 -1.12 26.79 -4.26
C ILE A 110 -0.36 27.40 -5.43
N ASP A 111 0.95 27.20 -5.43
CA ASP A 111 1.85 27.65 -6.48
C ASP A 111 1.76 26.78 -7.75
N TYR A 112 2.53 27.14 -8.78
CA TYR A 112 2.50 26.42 -10.06
C TYR A 112 2.99 24.98 -9.95
N GLU A 113 4.06 24.71 -9.20
CA GLU A 113 4.63 23.37 -9.06
C GLU A 113 3.65 22.45 -8.32
N THR A 114 3.07 22.94 -7.23
CA THR A 114 2.03 22.19 -6.49
C THR A 114 0.82 21.89 -7.37
N ARG A 115 0.40 22.80 -8.27
CA ARG A 115 -0.71 22.52 -9.21
C ARG A 115 -0.38 21.39 -10.18
N GLN A 116 0.85 21.31 -10.67
CA GLN A 116 1.29 20.22 -11.55
C GLN A 116 1.27 18.87 -10.82
N LEU A 117 1.70 18.84 -9.56
CA LEU A 117 1.61 17.64 -8.72
C LEU A 117 0.15 17.24 -8.44
N LEU A 118 -0.72 18.22 -8.16
CA LEU A 118 -2.14 17.97 -7.96
C LEU A 118 -2.81 17.39 -9.21
N ALA A 119 -2.45 17.86 -10.41
CA ALA A 119 -3.01 17.34 -11.67
C ALA A 119 -2.69 15.85 -11.91
N GLN A 120 -1.61 15.35 -11.33
CA GLN A 120 -1.24 13.93 -11.40
C GLN A 120 -2.07 13.07 -10.44
N CYS A 121 -2.41 13.60 -9.27
CA CYS A 121 -3.07 12.84 -8.20
C CYS A 121 -4.59 13.07 -8.10
N LEU A 122 -5.11 14.11 -8.75
CA LEU A 122 -6.52 14.52 -8.66
C LEU A 122 -7.24 14.44 -9.99
N PHE A 123 -8.56 14.27 -9.93
CA PHE A 123 -9.46 14.49 -11.05
C PHE A 123 -10.73 15.22 -10.59
N VAL A 124 -11.45 15.81 -11.53
CA VAL A 124 -12.73 16.47 -11.27
C VAL A 124 -13.85 15.50 -11.62
N GLY A 125 -14.53 14.98 -10.61
CA GLY A 125 -15.73 14.17 -10.79
C GLY A 125 -17.00 15.02 -10.84
N ASP A 126 -18.01 14.54 -11.57
CA ASP A 126 -19.35 15.11 -11.50
C ASP A 126 -19.96 14.86 -10.13
N LYS A 127 -20.33 15.95 -9.44
CA LYS A 127 -21.09 15.94 -8.18
C LYS A 127 -22.57 15.63 -8.45
N ASN A 128 -22.85 14.52 -9.13
CA ASN A 128 -24.22 14.05 -9.33
C ASN A 128 -24.62 13.17 -8.14
N GLU A 129 -25.51 13.73 -7.32
CA GLU A 129 -26.18 13.17 -6.12
C GLU A 129 -25.25 12.52 -5.08
N GLU A 130 -25.71 12.46 -3.82
CA GLU A 130 -25.02 11.68 -2.79
C GLU A 130 -24.95 10.22 -3.27
N LYS A 131 -23.78 9.81 -3.79
CA LYS A 131 -23.61 8.47 -4.33
C LYS A 131 -23.72 7.48 -3.18
N LYS A 132 -24.92 6.92 -3.00
CA LYS A 132 -25.22 5.84 -2.06
C LYS A 132 -24.23 4.70 -2.27
N PHE A 133 -24.00 3.93 -1.21
CA PHE A 133 -23.18 2.73 -1.31
C PHE A 133 -23.71 1.83 -2.44
N PRO A 134 -22.84 1.40 -3.37
CA PRO A 134 -23.22 0.67 -4.56
C PRO A 134 -23.81 -0.71 -4.22
N SER A 135 -24.69 -1.23 -5.07
CA SER A 135 -25.21 -2.60 -4.93
C SER A 135 -24.10 -3.64 -5.15
N LEU A 136 -24.20 -4.80 -4.51
CA LEU A 136 -23.24 -5.90 -4.66
C LEU A 136 -23.09 -6.36 -6.12
N TYR A 137 -24.19 -6.34 -6.89
CA TYR A 137 -24.16 -6.64 -8.32
C TYR A 137 -23.31 -5.64 -9.11
N ASN A 138 -23.45 -4.35 -8.83
CA ASN A 138 -22.65 -3.33 -9.49
C ASN A 138 -21.18 -3.44 -9.10
N ILE A 139 -20.89 -3.75 -7.83
CA ILE A 139 -19.53 -4.01 -7.35
C ILE A 139 -18.88 -5.17 -8.11
N ALA A 140 -19.58 -6.30 -8.21
CA ALA A 140 -19.06 -7.47 -8.90
C ALA A 140 -18.90 -7.26 -10.42
N LYS A 141 -19.81 -6.50 -11.05
CA LYS A 141 -19.83 -6.29 -12.50
C LYS A 141 -18.84 -5.22 -12.98
N TYR A 142 -18.71 -4.11 -12.25
CA TYR A 142 -17.86 -2.97 -12.65
C TYR A 142 -16.62 -2.80 -11.76
N GLY A 143 -16.34 -3.78 -10.90
CA GLY A 143 -15.11 -3.83 -10.13
C GLY A 143 -13.89 -3.93 -11.05
N LYS A 144 -12.87 -3.14 -10.73
CA LYS A 144 -11.59 -3.18 -11.42
C LYS A 144 -10.69 -4.21 -10.74
N HIS A 145 -10.05 -5.04 -11.54
CA HIS A 145 -9.12 -6.05 -11.10
C HIS A 145 -7.74 -5.72 -11.64
N GLN A 146 -6.74 -5.72 -10.78
CA GLN A 146 -5.36 -5.49 -11.15
C GLN A 146 -4.49 -6.63 -10.60
N ILE A 147 -3.61 -7.14 -11.44
CA ILE A 147 -2.62 -8.15 -11.07
C ILE A 147 -1.27 -7.58 -11.45
N ILE A 148 -0.38 -7.49 -10.47
CA ILE A 148 1.02 -7.15 -10.68
C ILE A 148 1.84 -8.35 -10.22
N ALA A 149 2.73 -8.82 -11.08
CA ALA A 149 3.68 -9.87 -10.74
C ALA A 149 5.08 -9.42 -11.16
N THR A 150 6.06 -9.67 -10.32
CA THR A 150 7.45 -9.33 -10.61
C THR A 150 8.34 -10.45 -10.12
N GLY A 151 9.30 -10.82 -10.96
CA GLY A 151 10.36 -11.77 -10.64
C GLY A 151 11.72 -11.11 -10.79
N HIS A 152 12.59 -11.32 -9.83
CA HIS A 152 13.97 -10.89 -9.85
C HIS A 152 14.86 -12.11 -9.99
N ILE A 153 15.61 -12.15 -11.08
CA ILE A 153 16.57 -13.21 -11.39
C ILE A 153 17.97 -12.64 -11.14
N PRO A 154 18.67 -13.08 -10.10
CA PRO A 154 20.00 -12.57 -9.82
C PRO A 154 20.97 -13.00 -10.91
N CYS A 155 21.79 -12.07 -11.38
CA CYS A 155 22.89 -12.33 -12.34
C CYS A 155 24.19 -12.78 -11.64
N TYR A 156 24.16 -12.95 -10.32
CA TYR A 156 25.29 -13.35 -9.50
C TYR A 156 24.82 -14.27 -8.36
N ASP A 157 25.72 -15.16 -7.91
CA ASP A 157 25.43 -16.05 -6.78
C ASP A 157 25.91 -15.43 -5.47
N HIS A 158 25.05 -15.45 -4.44
CA HIS A 158 25.48 -15.14 -3.09
C HIS A 158 26.20 -16.35 -2.47
N LYS A 159 27.12 -16.12 -1.53
CA LYS A 159 27.79 -17.21 -0.79
C LYS A 159 26.76 -18.11 -0.07
N GLY A 160 25.68 -17.52 0.46
CA GLY A 160 24.59 -18.23 1.14
C GLY A 160 23.76 -19.14 0.23
N ASP A 161 23.68 -18.85 -1.07
CA ASP A 161 22.96 -19.66 -2.06
C ASP A 161 23.64 -21.04 -2.25
N LYS A 162 24.97 -21.08 -2.05
CA LYS A 162 25.77 -22.32 -2.15
C LYS A 162 25.85 -23.05 -0.81
N TRP A 163 25.83 -22.30 0.30
CA TRP A 163 26.00 -22.85 1.65
C TRP A 163 25.15 -22.06 2.67
N GLY A 164 23.98 -22.60 3.03
CA GLY A 164 23.24 -22.18 4.22
C GLY A 164 21.79 -21.76 4.01
N TYR A 165 21.39 -21.36 2.80
CA TYR A 165 19.99 -21.07 2.49
C TYR A 165 19.19 -22.33 2.19
N LEU A 166 17.92 -22.33 2.63
CA LEU A 166 17.01 -23.47 2.52
C LEU A 166 16.24 -23.49 1.19
N GLY A 167 16.16 -22.36 0.49
CA GLY A 167 15.39 -22.17 -0.73
C GLY A 167 16.23 -21.76 -1.94
N TYR A 168 15.52 -21.44 -3.03
CA TYR A 168 16.14 -20.96 -4.28
C TYR A 168 16.44 -19.46 -4.23
N ASN A 169 17.35 -19.00 -5.08
CA ASN A 169 17.87 -17.62 -5.11
C ASN A 169 17.01 -16.60 -5.88
N TYR A 170 15.89 -17.02 -6.47
CA TYR A 170 14.92 -16.13 -7.09
C TYR A 170 14.04 -15.42 -6.05
N LYS A 171 13.84 -14.12 -6.23
CA LYS A 171 12.84 -13.34 -5.47
C LYS A 171 11.66 -13.06 -6.38
N HIS A 172 10.44 -13.23 -5.89
CA HIS A 172 9.28 -12.87 -6.69
C HIS A 172 8.08 -12.52 -5.82
N TRP A 173 7.18 -11.72 -6.36
CA TRP A 173 5.97 -11.33 -5.65
C TRP A 173 4.82 -11.13 -6.62
N ILE A 174 3.62 -11.30 -6.09
CA ILE A 174 2.35 -11.16 -6.79
C ILE A 174 1.42 -10.33 -5.92
N LYS A 175 0.86 -9.27 -6.48
CA LYS A 175 -0.18 -8.44 -5.89
C LYS A 175 -1.45 -8.58 -6.72
N TYR A 176 -2.52 -9.05 -6.10
CA TYR A 176 -3.87 -8.95 -6.63
C TYR A 176 -4.61 -7.84 -5.91
N GLU A 177 -5.24 -6.96 -6.67
CA GLU A 177 -6.03 -5.86 -6.14
C GLU A 177 -7.39 -5.77 -6.84
N PHE A 178 -8.42 -5.59 -6.03
CA PHE A 178 -9.80 -5.36 -6.42
C PHE A 178 -10.24 -3.99 -5.91
N LYS A 179 -10.73 -3.15 -6.82
CA LYS A 179 -11.18 -1.80 -6.49
C LYS A 179 -12.53 -1.50 -7.10
N TYR A 180 -13.37 -0.83 -6.33
CA TYR A 180 -14.64 -0.30 -6.79
C TYR A 180 -14.82 1.14 -6.32
N GLY A 181 -14.54 2.09 -7.22
CA GLY A 181 -14.60 3.52 -6.94
C GLY A 181 -13.85 3.89 -5.66
N LYS A 182 -14.45 4.73 -4.82
CA LYS A 182 -13.94 5.06 -3.48
C LYS A 182 -14.39 4.08 -2.38
N TRP A 183 -15.33 3.19 -2.68
CA TRP A 183 -16.06 2.42 -1.66
C TRP A 183 -15.35 1.15 -1.21
N ILE A 184 -14.71 0.42 -2.13
CA ILE A 184 -14.10 -0.87 -1.80
C ILE A 184 -12.70 -0.93 -2.39
N LYS A 185 -11.74 -1.29 -1.54
CA LYS A 185 -10.38 -1.66 -1.91
C LYS A 185 -10.04 -2.95 -1.18
N ALA A 186 -9.87 -4.04 -1.91
CA ALA A 186 -9.47 -5.33 -1.34
C ALA A 186 -8.30 -5.88 -2.14
N GLY A 187 -7.43 -6.66 -1.50
CA GLY A 187 -6.30 -7.23 -2.20
C GLY A 187 -5.54 -8.23 -1.35
N VAL A 188 -4.66 -8.94 -2.02
CA VAL A 188 -3.70 -9.83 -1.39
C VAL A 188 -2.36 -9.64 -2.06
N MET A 189 -1.34 -9.42 -1.25
CA MET A 189 0.05 -9.41 -1.70
C MET A 189 0.75 -10.63 -1.15
N MET A 190 1.47 -11.31 -2.03
CA MET A 190 2.26 -12.49 -1.74
C MET A 190 3.68 -12.21 -2.19
N SER A 191 4.65 -12.31 -1.28
CA SER A 191 6.07 -12.18 -1.62
C SER A 191 6.76 -13.49 -1.27
N GLN A 192 7.81 -13.79 -2.03
CA GLN A 192 8.78 -14.82 -1.74
C GLN A 192 10.16 -14.17 -1.83
N ASP A 193 10.92 -14.27 -0.75
CA ASP A 193 12.28 -13.77 -0.68
C ASP A 193 13.30 -14.82 -1.15
N ALA A 194 14.42 -14.33 -1.69
CA ALA A 194 15.49 -15.19 -2.17
C ALA A 194 16.15 -15.95 -1.01
N GLY A 195 16.37 -17.25 -1.20
CA GLY A 195 16.95 -18.16 -0.22
C GLY A 195 15.94 -18.75 0.75
N GLU A 196 14.67 -18.35 0.70
CA GLU A 196 13.62 -18.87 1.57
C GLU A 196 12.93 -20.11 0.99
N PRO A 197 12.53 -21.07 1.85
CA PRO A 197 11.84 -22.27 1.39
C PRO A 197 10.45 -21.95 0.85
N PHE A 198 10.12 -22.41 -0.36
CA PHE A 198 8.80 -22.27 -0.98
C PHE A 198 8.07 -23.63 -0.99
N PHE A 199 6.82 -23.68 -0.54
CA PHE A 199 6.07 -24.92 -0.32
C PHE A 199 6.79 -25.97 0.56
N ALA A 200 7.72 -25.54 1.41
CA ALA A 200 8.56 -26.41 2.24
C ALA A 200 8.76 -25.85 3.66
N GLY A 201 9.16 -26.69 4.61
CA GLY A 201 9.44 -26.28 6.00
C GLY A 201 8.21 -25.70 6.71
N LYS A 202 8.33 -24.49 7.27
CA LYS A 202 7.19 -23.73 7.83
C LYS A 202 6.39 -22.95 6.76
N ASN A 203 6.80 -22.98 5.48
CA ASN A 203 6.14 -22.35 4.33
C ASN A 203 5.32 -23.35 3.51
N LYS A 204 4.62 -24.29 4.18
CA LYS A 204 3.88 -25.36 3.49
C LYS A 204 2.77 -24.86 2.56
N CYS A 205 2.27 -23.65 2.78
CA CYS A 205 1.19 -23.06 1.99
C CYS A 205 1.70 -22.18 0.83
N GLY A 206 3.00 -22.20 0.52
CA GLY A 206 3.59 -21.45 -0.59
C GLY A 206 4.45 -20.29 -0.10
N TYR A 207 3.95 -19.07 -0.27
CA TYR A 207 4.65 -17.81 0.02
C TYR A 207 4.99 -17.60 1.50
N ASP A 208 6.16 -17.00 1.76
CA ASP A 208 6.60 -16.62 3.11
C ASP A 208 5.75 -15.48 3.70
N TYR A 209 5.47 -14.47 2.88
CA TYR A 209 4.74 -13.27 3.22
C TYR A 209 3.42 -13.24 2.48
N MET A 210 2.33 -13.09 3.24
CA MET A 210 0.99 -12.90 2.69
C MET A 210 0.29 -11.77 3.43
N SER A 211 -0.10 -10.73 2.70
CA SER A 211 -0.80 -9.54 3.21
C SER A 211 -2.18 -9.41 2.60
N PRO A 212 -3.20 -10.11 3.13
CA PRO A 212 -4.58 -9.89 2.75
C PRO A 212 -5.13 -8.63 3.44
N TYR A 213 -5.81 -7.78 2.68
CA TYR A 213 -6.44 -6.57 3.20
C TYR A 213 -7.77 -6.30 2.51
N MET A 214 -8.70 -5.69 3.24
CA MET A 214 -9.95 -5.18 2.73
C MET A 214 -10.30 -3.88 3.45
N LEU A 215 -10.64 -2.87 2.67
CA LEU A 215 -11.06 -1.55 3.12
C LEU A 215 -12.38 -1.21 2.46
N ILE A 216 -13.39 -0.91 3.27
CA ILE A 216 -14.71 -0.48 2.85
C ILE A 216 -14.94 0.92 3.38
N LYS A 217 -15.37 1.85 2.52
CA LYS A 217 -15.64 3.24 2.86
C LYS A 217 -17.10 3.61 2.59
N ASP A 218 -17.60 4.59 3.34
CA ASP A 218 -18.91 5.21 3.18
C ASP A 218 -20.09 4.21 3.20
N LEU A 219 -20.04 3.22 4.11
CA LEU A 219 -21.11 2.23 4.30
C LEU A 219 -22.11 2.73 5.36
N GLY A 220 -22.97 3.67 4.97
CA GLY A 220 -23.97 4.26 5.87
C GLY A 220 -23.32 5.01 7.03
N LYS A 221 -23.56 4.59 8.28
CA LYS A 221 -22.91 5.18 9.47
C LYS A 221 -21.45 4.76 9.65
N VAL A 222 -21.02 3.71 8.94
CA VAL A 222 -19.64 3.23 8.99
C VAL A 222 -18.84 3.93 7.90
N LYS A 223 -18.06 4.95 8.29
CA LYS A 223 -17.24 5.73 7.36
C LYS A 223 -16.09 4.90 6.80
N THR A 224 -15.43 4.10 7.63
CA THR A 224 -14.33 3.24 7.22
C THR A 224 -14.37 1.92 7.98
N LEU A 225 -14.22 0.80 7.28
CA LEU A 225 -14.07 -0.53 7.85
C LEU A 225 -12.84 -1.18 7.21
N ALA A 226 -11.86 -1.53 8.04
CA ALA A 226 -10.64 -2.20 7.64
C ALA A 226 -10.61 -3.62 8.22
N ILE A 227 -10.32 -4.62 7.39
CA ILE A 227 -10.27 -6.03 7.74
C ILE A 227 -8.99 -6.64 7.17
N GLY A 228 -8.33 -7.51 7.93
CA GLY A 228 -7.06 -8.12 7.54
C GLY A 228 -5.90 -7.24 7.96
N ARG A 229 -4.98 -6.94 7.04
CA ARG A 229 -3.84 -6.06 7.34
C ARG A 229 -4.14 -4.59 7.02
N TYR A 230 -3.95 -3.74 8.01
CA TYR A 230 -4.26 -2.31 7.89
C TYR A 230 -3.24 -1.45 8.64
N LYS A 231 -3.18 -0.17 8.28
CA LYS A 231 -2.42 0.88 8.96
C LYS A 231 -3.40 1.77 9.71
N ALA A 232 -2.99 2.21 10.89
CA ALA A 232 -3.74 3.13 11.74
C ALA A 232 -2.88 4.38 11.98
N ARG A 233 -3.50 5.56 11.82
CA ARG A 233 -2.85 6.85 12.07
C ARG A 233 -3.72 7.68 13.02
N PHE A 234 -3.21 7.96 14.23
CA PHE A 234 -3.91 8.72 15.27
C PHE A 234 -2.96 9.62 16.06
N GLY A 235 -3.53 10.63 16.74
CA GLY A 235 -2.81 11.46 17.71
C GLY A 235 -1.61 12.19 17.10
N MET A 236 -1.82 12.83 15.96
CA MET A 236 -0.77 13.51 15.20
C MET A 236 0.34 12.63 14.62
N GLY A 237 0.14 11.31 14.61
CA GLY A 237 1.20 10.36 14.31
C GLY A 237 2.19 10.19 15.48
N LEU A 238 1.91 10.79 16.64
CA LEU A 238 2.72 10.66 17.86
C LEU A 238 2.21 9.50 18.73
N VAL A 239 0.89 9.30 18.77
CA VAL A 239 0.27 8.21 19.53
C VAL A 239 0.31 6.90 18.75
N MET A 240 -0.03 6.95 17.46
CA MET A 240 0.03 5.80 16.59
C MET A 240 0.29 6.25 15.15
N ASN A 241 1.42 5.83 14.60
CA ASN A 241 1.76 6.07 13.21
C ASN A 241 2.41 4.83 12.62
N ASN A 242 1.62 4.05 11.92
CA ASN A 242 2.13 2.92 11.14
C ASN A 242 2.46 3.36 9.71
N SER A 243 2.97 4.58 9.55
CA SER A 243 3.22 5.19 8.25
C SER A 243 4.35 6.21 8.31
N PHE A 244 4.94 6.47 7.15
CA PHE A 244 6.21 7.19 7.07
C PHE A 244 6.04 8.69 6.75
N SER A 245 7.01 9.50 7.19
CA SER A 245 7.15 10.93 6.90
C SER A 245 8.51 11.20 6.22
N MET A 246 8.49 11.87 5.06
CA MET A 246 9.64 12.06 4.16
C MET A 246 10.82 12.80 4.81
N GLY A 247 11.99 12.16 4.94
CA GLY A 247 13.30 12.79 5.26
C GLY A 247 13.38 13.65 6.54
N LYS A 248 14.57 13.92 7.07
CA LYS A 248 14.70 14.79 8.28
C LYS A 248 14.20 16.23 8.07
N GLN A 249 14.25 16.77 6.85
CA GLN A 249 13.79 18.13 6.55
C GLN A 249 12.33 18.21 6.07
N ALA A 250 11.88 17.29 5.23
CA ALA A 250 10.47 17.25 4.84
C ALA A 250 9.56 16.72 5.98
N SER A 251 10.10 15.97 6.94
CA SER A 251 9.38 15.59 8.16
C SER A 251 9.02 16.81 9.00
N LEU A 252 9.88 17.84 9.06
CA LEU A 252 9.58 19.13 9.70
C LEU A 252 8.38 19.84 9.05
N ALA A 253 8.31 19.83 7.71
CA ALA A 253 7.14 20.34 6.98
C ALA A 253 5.89 19.45 7.15
N SER A 254 6.07 18.22 7.64
CA SER A 254 5.00 17.29 7.98
C SER A 254 4.56 17.27 9.43
N ILE A 255 5.25 18.01 10.31
CA ILE A 255 4.81 18.21 11.69
C ILE A 255 3.45 18.92 11.65
N GLY A 256 2.39 18.18 11.98
CA GLY A 256 1.00 18.64 11.92
C GLY A 256 0.17 18.04 10.78
N ARG A 257 0.77 17.39 9.77
CA ARG A 257 0.08 16.74 8.64
C ARG A 257 -0.44 15.37 9.01
N VAL A 258 -1.61 15.35 9.63
CA VAL A 258 -2.09 14.14 10.30
C VAL A 258 -3.38 13.73 9.65
N SER A 259 -3.26 12.86 8.66
CA SER A 259 -4.41 12.11 8.19
C SER A 259 -4.79 11.14 9.30
N ARG A 260 -6.01 11.29 9.83
CA ARG A 260 -6.55 10.39 10.85
C ARG A 260 -7.35 9.30 10.14
N GLY A 261 -7.18 8.06 10.59
CA GLY A 261 -8.04 6.97 10.14
C GLY A 261 -7.32 5.65 9.88
N LEU A 262 -8.06 4.77 9.21
CA LEU A 262 -7.66 3.41 8.89
C LEU A 262 -7.40 3.28 7.39
N TYR A 263 -6.29 2.63 7.05
CA TYR A 263 -5.82 2.48 5.68
C TYR A 263 -5.49 1.02 5.38
N ALA A 264 -5.68 0.59 4.14
CA ALA A 264 -5.27 -0.75 3.71
C ALA A 264 -3.74 -0.89 3.72
N HIS A 265 -3.22 -2.03 4.18
CA HIS A 265 -1.80 -2.36 4.05
C HIS A 265 -1.54 -3.15 2.77
N ALA A 266 -1.31 -2.43 1.67
CA ALA A 266 -1.04 -3.01 0.34
C ALA A 266 0.45 -3.24 0.03
N SER A 267 1.32 -3.01 1.02
CA SER A 267 2.78 -3.02 0.86
C SER A 267 3.42 -4.36 1.21
N ARG A 268 4.64 -4.54 0.72
CA ARG A 268 5.50 -5.73 0.90
C ARG A 268 6.15 -5.79 2.27
N GLN A 269 6.12 -4.69 3.04
CA GLN A 269 6.84 -4.60 4.29
C GLN A 269 6.24 -5.46 5.42
N GLU A 270 7.11 -6.19 6.14
CA GLU A 270 6.69 -7.10 7.22
C GLU A 270 6.51 -6.44 8.59
N GLY A 271 7.08 -5.25 8.81
CA GLY A 271 7.17 -4.63 10.14
C GLY A 271 5.97 -3.75 10.54
N ASN A 272 5.49 -2.89 9.65
CA ASN A 272 4.68 -1.72 10.00
C ASN A 272 3.19 -1.85 9.62
N TYR A 273 2.52 -2.89 10.13
CA TYR A 273 1.08 -3.10 9.95
C TYR A 273 0.39 -3.65 11.19
N MET A 274 -0.92 -3.46 11.23
CA MET A 274 -1.83 -4.11 12.16
C MET A 274 -2.54 -5.25 11.44
N GLN A 275 -2.93 -6.31 12.16
CA GLN A 275 -3.67 -7.43 11.60
C GLN A 275 -4.91 -7.71 12.44
N GLY A 276 -6.09 -7.48 11.88
CA GLY A 276 -7.35 -7.68 12.57
C GLY A 276 -8.48 -6.87 11.92
N ILE A 277 -9.22 -6.12 12.74
CA ILE A 277 -10.38 -5.35 12.30
C ILE A 277 -10.30 -3.96 12.91
N GLY A 278 -10.58 -2.93 12.13
CA GLY A 278 -10.83 -1.57 12.62
C GLY A 278 -12.02 -0.94 11.94
N ALA A 279 -12.76 -0.12 12.67
CA ALA A 279 -13.92 0.59 12.15
C ALA A 279 -13.97 2.02 12.67
N THR A 280 -14.33 2.95 11.78
CA THR A 280 -14.68 4.34 12.08
C THR A 280 -16.18 4.51 11.85
N VAL A 281 -16.89 4.89 12.90
CA VAL A 281 -18.35 5.05 12.91
C VAL A 281 -18.71 6.47 13.27
N GLU A 282 -19.56 7.09 12.46
CA GLU A 282 -20.19 8.37 12.78
C GLU A 282 -21.32 8.12 13.78
N THR A 283 -21.10 8.52 15.03
CA THR A 283 -22.06 8.27 16.13
C THR A 283 -23.09 9.40 16.21
N ILE A 284 -22.62 10.64 16.09
CA ILE A 284 -23.42 11.88 16.05
C ILE A 284 -22.92 12.67 14.84
N HIS A 285 -23.75 13.57 14.29
CA HIS A 285 -23.33 14.43 13.18
C HIS A 285 -21.99 15.13 13.52
N ASN A 286 -20.96 14.85 12.70
CA ASN A 286 -19.58 15.34 12.87
C ASN A 286 -18.78 14.77 14.06
N LEU A 287 -19.23 13.67 14.69
CA LEU A 287 -18.46 12.95 15.72
C LEU A 287 -18.15 11.52 15.25
N ASP A 288 -16.87 11.32 14.92
CA ASP A 288 -16.33 10.05 14.46
C ASP A 288 -15.61 9.33 15.59
N VAL A 289 -16.07 8.11 15.89
CA VAL A 289 -15.40 7.22 16.84
C VAL A 289 -14.70 6.14 16.03
N THR A 290 -13.40 5.97 16.27
CA THR A 290 -12.62 4.89 15.64
C THR A 290 -12.17 3.89 16.69
N GLY A 291 -12.48 2.62 16.47
CA GLY A 291 -11.98 1.49 17.25
C GLY A 291 -11.21 0.52 16.35
N PHE A 292 -10.19 -0.14 16.89
CA PHE A 292 -9.39 -1.09 16.14
C PHE A 292 -8.85 -2.18 17.05
N LEU A 293 -8.67 -3.38 16.51
CA LEU A 293 -8.17 -4.55 17.22
C LEU A 293 -7.15 -5.24 16.33
N SER A 294 -5.95 -5.48 16.86
CA SER A 294 -4.87 -6.13 16.13
C SER A 294 -4.30 -7.28 16.91
N TYR A 295 -4.27 -8.45 16.29
CA TYR A 295 -3.58 -9.63 16.79
C TYR A 295 -2.74 -10.25 15.68
N ARG A 296 -1.41 -10.24 15.86
CA ARG A 296 -0.47 -10.81 14.87
C ARG A 296 0.62 -11.62 15.55
N LYS A 297 1.17 -12.58 14.80
CA LYS A 297 2.40 -13.27 15.19
C LYS A 297 3.59 -12.46 14.68
N ILE A 298 4.61 -12.32 15.51
CA ILE A 298 5.85 -11.60 15.21
C ILE A 298 7.04 -12.54 15.34
N ASP A 299 8.14 -12.13 14.73
CA ASP A 299 9.41 -12.85 14.81
C ASP A 299 10.19 -12.34 16.02
N ALA A 300 10.59 -13.25 16.88
CA ALA A 300 11.32 -12.90 18.09
C ALA A 300 12.47 -13.88 18.35
N THR A 301 13.54 -13.38 18.94
CA THR A 301 14.52 -14.22 19.61
C THR A 301 14.01 -14.48 21.02
N ILE A 302 13.88 -15.76 21.37
CA ILE A 302 13.41 -16.21 22.69
C ILE A 302 14.61 -16.76 23.45
N ASN A 303 14.76 -16.35 24.71
CA ASN A 303 15.75 -16.92 25.60
C ASN A 303 15.34 -18.34 26.01
N SER A 304 16.26 -19.29 25.92
CA SER A 304 15.98 -20.71 26.19
C SER A 304 15.67 -21.00 27.66
N ASP A 305 16.12 -20.13 28.57
CA ASP A 305 16.03 -20.37 30.02
C ASP A 305 14.66 -19.95 30.59
N ASP A 306 14.15 -18.76 30.23
CA ASP A 306 12.95 -18.17 30.83
C ASP A 306 11.78 -17.97 29.84
N ASN A 307 11.93 -18.43 28.59
CA ASN A 307 10.96 -18.21 27.51
C ASN A 307 10.60 -16.72 27.30
N SER A 308 11.49 -15.82 27.75
CA SER A 308 11.37 -14.36 27.62
C SER A 308 11.81 -13.90 26.23
N ILE A 309 11.17 -12.84 25.74
CA ILE A 309 11.53 -12.22 24.46
C ILE A 309 12.77 -11.35 24.67
N SER A 310 13.88 -11.70 24.02
CA SER A 310 15.11 -10.90 24.07
C SER A 310 15.17 -9.84 22.98
N THR A 311 14.67 -10.15 21.79
CA THR A 311 14.69 -9.21 20.66
C THR A 311 13.50 -9.45 19.74
N ILE A 312 12.83 -8.37 19.35
CA ILE A 312 11.82 -8.38 18.28
C ILE A 312 12.54 -8.13 16.97
N LEU A 313 12.39 -9.04 16.02
CA LEU A 313 13.04 -8.96 14.70
C LEU A 313 12.11 -8.27 13.72
N LYS A 314 12.66 -7.33 12.93
CA LYS A 314 11.94 -6.60 11.88
C LYS A 314 12.47 -6.88 10.47
N THR A 315 13.55 -7.67 10.36
CA THR A 315 14.26 -7.92 9.09
C THR A 315 13.48 -8.78 8.10
N GLY A 316 12.52 -9.58 8.57
CA GLY A 316 11.64 -10.41 7.75
C GLY A 316 12.30 -11.60 7.05
N TYR A 317 13.58 -11.88 7.30
CA TYR A 317 14.29 -12.98 6.64
C TYR A 317 14.14 -14.34 7.33
N HIS A 318 13.81 -15.36 6.54
CA HIS A 318 13.63 -16.75 6.95
C HIS A 318 14.38 -17.75 6.03
N ARG A 319 15.65 -17.46 5.73
CA ARG A 319 16.46 -18.20 4.75
C ARG A 319 17.18 -19.41 5.35
N SER A 320 17.57 -19.33 6.63
CA SER A 320 18.30 -20.39 7.34
C SER A 320 17.45 -21.11 8.39
N ALA A 321 17.92 -22.26 8.89
CA ALA A 321 17.20 -23.04 9.91
C ALA A 321 17.00 -22.25 11.21
N THR A 322 17.97 -21.45 11.64
CA THR A 322 17.90 -20.62 12.84
C THR A 322 16.90 -19.47 12.68
N GLU A 323 16.88 -18.83 11.51
CA GLU A 323 15.88 -17.80 11.17
C GLU A 323 14.47 -18.39 11.12
N MET A 324 14.32 -19.56 10.51
CA MET A 324 13.04 -20.28 10.45
C MET A 324 12.51 -20.66 11.84
N LEU A 325 13.37 -20.93 12.83
CA LEU A 325 12.93 -21.18 14.20
C LEU A 325 12.31 -19.93 14.84
N ARG A 326 12.87 -18.76 14.55
CA ARG A 326 12.43 -17.46 15.08
C ARG A 326 11.15 -16.93 14.41
N ARG A 327 10.80 -17.47 13.24
CA ARG A 327 9.60 -17.09 12.49
C ARG A 327 8.30 -17.35 13.27
N ARG A 328 7.49 -16.31 13.44
CA ARG A 328 6.13 -16.28 14.01
C ARG A 328 6.01 -17.03 15.33
N ASN A 329 7.02 -16.91 16.18
CA ASN A 329 7.12 -17.62 17.45
C ASN A 329 6.57 -16.83 18.65
N ALA A 330 6.35 -15.51 18.52
CA ALA A 330 5.71 -14.67 19.51
C ALA A 330 4.41 -14.06 18.97
N SER A 331 3.54 -13.58 19.87
CA SER A 331 2.27 -12.92 19.52
C SER A 331 2.21 -11.51 20.08
N GLN A 332 1.69 -10.58 19.28
CA GLN A 332 1.45 -9.20 19.64
C GLN A 332 -0.05 -8.91 19.55
N ALA A 333 -0.63 -8.38 20.63
CA ALA A 333 -2.01 -7.94 20.71
C ALA A 333 -2.06 -6.43 21.02
N ILE A 334 -2.88 -5.68 20.29
CA ILE A 334 -3.16 -4.25 20.49
C ILE A 334 -4.67 -4.08 20.44
N MET A 335 -5.26 -3.43 21.44
CA MET A 335 -6.69 -3.16 21.57
C MET A 335 -6.96 -1.68 21.79
#